data_AF-A0A7J8U9K3-F1
#
_entry.id   AF-A0A7J8U9K3-F1
#
_cell.length_a   1.000
_cell.length_b   1.000
_cell.length_c   1.000
_cell.angle_alpha   90.00
_cell.angle_beta   90.00
_cell.angle_gamma   90.00
#
_symmetry.space_group_name_H-M   'P 1'
#
loop_
_entity.id
_entity.type
_entity.pdbx_description
1 polymer ?
#
loop_
_entity_poly.entity_id
_entity_poly.type
_entity_poly.pdbx_seq_one_letter_code
_entity_poly.pdbx_strand_id
1 'polypeptide(L)'
;MVLGDLASSIGSVVSDITGINKTTKTVTGSVVLVKKNFLDFTSLTSTVVDGLFELLGNGVTLQLVSAENTDPAGEIRGIGVLEPHIYTPPLAGSDSLYKVSFEWDEELGIPGAIILRNNHAAEFFLKTITLEDVPGEGRIHFVCNSWVYPDKQYKQPRIFFANKTYLPHEMPAALRKYREEELKALRGEGTGELKTGDRVYDYALYNDLGDPDNGADLARPVLGGSAQYPYPRRGRTSRPPSKTDPNTESRVFLPEVLNIYVPRDEQFGHLKLSDFIAFNLKGLVNQIIPLLEAYVNLTPNEFDSFKDVDNLYFNGIPLPTDLVNQIASNIPLEIMQEFFRSDGQQLLKYPVPQVIQADRSNPIAWRTDEEFGREMIAGLNPLLIQLLK
;
A
#
# COMPACT_ATOMS: atom_id res chain seq x y z
N MET A 1 -51.08 -35.43 -2.75
CA MET A 1 -50.06 -34.36 -2.85
C MET A 1 -50.81 -33.04 -2.79
N VAL A 2 -51.19 -32.64 -1.58
CA VAL A 2 -51.89 -31.39 -1.25
C VAL A 2 -51.07 -30.83 -0.11
N LEU A 3 -50.15 -29.89 -0.39
CA LEU A 3 -49.34 -29.17 0.61
C LEU A 3 -48.52 -28.01 -0.01
N GLY A 4 -48.79 -27.61 -1.26
CA GLY A 4 -48.02 -26.55 -1.95
C GLY A 4 -48.62 -25.13 -1.86
N ASP A 5 -49.95 -25.01 -1.69
CA ASP A 5 -50.64 -23.73 -1.97
C ASP A 5 -51.15 -22.97 -0.73
N LEU A 6 -50.87 -23.44 0.50
CA LEU A 6 -51.33 -22.73 1.71
C LEU A 6 -50.30 -21.73 2.27
N ALA A 7 -49.00 -21.89 1.99
CA ALA A 7 -47.97 -21.04 2.58
C ALA A 7 -47.83 -19.67 1.86
N SER A 8 -48.09 -19.61 0.56
CA SER A 8 -48.05 -18.36 -0.22
C SER A 8 -49.27 -17.46 0.05
N SER A 9 -50.42 -18.06 0.36
CA SER A 9 -51.66 -17.30 0.58
C SER A 9 -51.77 -16.68 1.97
N ILE A 10 -51.06 -17.20 2.99
CA ILE A 10 -51.08 -16.63 4.35
C ILE A 10 -50.12 -15.42 4.45
N GLY A 11 -49.02 -15.43 3.71
CA GLY A 11 -48.08 -14.30 3.67
C GLY A 11 -48.66 -13.02 3.06
N SER A 12 -49.48 -13.13 2.00
CA SER A 12 -50.08 -11.95 1.36
C SER A 12 -51.27 -11.37 2.15
N VAL A 13 -51.97 -12.20 2.94
CA VAL A 13 -53.12 -11.72 3.72
C VAL A 13 -52.68 -10.93 4.95
N VAL A 14 -51.48 -11.19 5.50
CA VAL A 14 -50.94 -10.42 6.65
C VAL A 14 -50.38 -9.06 6.20
N SER A 15 -49.84 -8.95 4.98
CA SER A 15 -49.45 -7.65 4.41
C SER A 15 -50.66 -6.75 4.11
N ASP A 16 -51.76 -7.34 3.64
CA ASP A 16 -52.98 -6.58 3.31
C ASP A 16 -53.74 -6.09 4.55
N ILE A 17 -53.54 -6.70 5.72
CA ILE A 17 -54.19 -6.32 6.99
C ILE A 17 -53.36 -5.26 7.76
N THR A 18 -52.09 -5.05 7.44
CA THR A 18 -51.21 -4.11 8.16
C THR A 18 -50.95 -2.78 7.45
N GLY A 19 -51.35 -2.61 6.19
CA GLY A 19 -51.37 -1.30 5.53
C GLY A 19 -49.99 -0.61 5.40
N ILE A 20 -48.89 -1.37 5.42
CA ILE A 20 -47.54 -0.87 5.15
C ILE A 20 -47.13 -1.35 3.76
N ASN A 21 -47.49 -0.58 2.73
CA ASN A 21 -46.92 -0.75 1.38
C ASN A 21 -45.46 -0.28 1.41
N LYS A 22 -44.52 -1.15 1.77
CA LYS A 22 -43.09 -0.86 1.60
C LYS A 22 -42.76 -0.84 0.10
N THR A 23 -42.46 0.34 -0.43
CA THR A 23 -41.98 0.51 -1.81
C THR A 23 -40.50 0.17 -1.87
N THR A 24 -40.19 -1.12 -2.03
CA THR A 24 -38.83 -1.59 -2.27
C THR A 24 -38.45 -1.40 -3.75
N LYS A 25 -37.29 -0.81 -4.01
CA LYS A 25 -36.70 -0.71 -5.35
C LYS A 25 -35.36 -1.43 -5.42
N THR A 26 -35.03 -1.92 -6.59
CA THR A 26 -33.73 -2.50 -6.87
C THR A 26 -32.77 -1.41 -7.32
N VAL A 27 -31.74 -1.13 -6.53
CA VAL A 27 -30.63 -0.25 -6.90
C VAL A 27 -29.53 -1.12 -7.51
N THR A 28 -29.07 -0.76 -8.70
CA THR A 28 -27.98 -1.50 -9.36
C THR A 28 -26.64 -0.82 -9.09
N GLY A 29 -25.60 -1.62 -8.93
CA GLY A 29 -24.26 -1.16 -8.64
C GLY A 29 -23.21 -1.84 -9.50
N SER A 30 -22.11 -1.12 -9.73
CA SER A 30 -20.92 -1.57 -10.42
C SER A 30 -19.71 -1.46 -9.50
N VAL A 31 -18.97 -2.55 -9.34
CA VAL A 31 -17.78 -2.62 -8.48
C VAL A 31 -16.55 -2.90 -9.31
N VAL A 32 -15.52 -2.07 -9.17
CA VAL A 32 -14.23 -2.25 -9.83
C VAL A 32 -13.21 -2.67 -8.78
N LEU A 33 -12.59 -3.82 -9.00
CA LEU A 33 -11.53 -4.35 -8.15
C LEU A 33 -10.38 -4.92 -8.98
N VAL A 34 -9.20 -4.97 -8.38
CA VAL A 34 -8.01 -5.60 -8.94
C VAL A 34 -7.66 -6.80 -8.06
N LYS A 35 -7.56 -7.97 -8.68
CA LYS A 35 -7.13 -9.18 -8.00
C LYS A 35 -5.63 -9.11 -7.73
N LYS A 36 -5.20 -9.62 -6.59
CA LYS A 36 -3.77 -9.72 -6.28
C LYS A 36 -3.06 -10.58 -7.33
N ASN A 37 -1.94 -10.08 -7.84
CA ASN A 37 -1.08 -10.85 -8.73
C ASN A 37 -0.20 -11.78 -7.91
N PHE A 38 -0.04 -13.02 -8.39
CA PHE A 38 0.95 -14.00 -7.90
C PHE A 38 2.42 -13.56 -8.09
N LEU A 39 2.66 -12.33 -8.54
CA LEU A 39 3.98 -11.70 -8.58
C LEU A 39 4.20 -10.83 -7.34
N ASP A 40 3.58 -11.20 -6.23
CA ASP A 40 3.85 -10.61 -4.93
C ASP A 40 5.24 -11.08 -4.49
N PHE A 41 6.21 -10.18 -4.59
CA PHE A 41 7.62 -10.36 -4.23
C PHE A 41 7.85 -10.84 -2.77
N THR A 42 6.78 -10.93 -1.98
CA THR A 42 6.76 -11.31 -0.57
C THR A 42 6.12 -12.67 -0.30
N SER A 43 5.56 -13.37 -1.28
CA SER A 43 4.83 -14.63 -1.06
C SER A 43 5.45 -15.85 -1.77
N LEU A 44 6.66 -16.24 -1.36
CA LEU A 44 7.23 -17.55 -1.74
C LEU A 44 7.21 -18.59 -0.60
N THR A 45 6.40 -18.40 0.44
CA THR A 45 6.14 -19.43 1.47
C THR A 45 4.73 -19.99 1.46
N SER A 46 3.83 -19.53 0.58
CA SER A 46 2.53 -20.19 0.34
C SER A 46 2.49 -20.76 -1.08
N THR A 47 3.24 -21.85 -1.25
CA THR A 47 3.18 -22.75 -2.40
C THR A 47 1.73 -23.09 -2.72
N VAL A 48 1.29 -22.73 -3.94
CA VAL A 48 0.39 -23.53 -4.79
C VAL A 48 -0.78 -24.20 -4.04
N VAL A 49 -1.71 -23.41 -3.52
CA VAL A 49 -3.07 -23.88 -3.20
C VAL A 49 -4.03 -22.75 -3.56
N ASP A 50 -5.10 -23.10 -4.28
CA ASP A 50 -6.18 -22.25 -4.80
C ASP A 50 -5.91 -21.53 -6.13
N GLY A 51 -5.42 -22.30 -7.11
CA GLY A 51 -5.82 -22.07 -8.50
C GLY A 51 -7.33 -22.24 -8.64
N LEU A 52 -8.00 -21.24 -9.23
CA LEU A 52 -9.44 -21.00 -9.34
C LEU A 52 -10.09 -20.26 -8.14
N PHE A 53 -9.90 -18.94 -8.09
CA PHE A 53 -10.79 -18.05 -7.36
C PHE A 53 -12.12 -17.88 -8.12
N GLU A 54 -13.07 -18.79 -7.88
CA GLU A 54 -14.47 -18.53 -8.20
C GLU A 54 -15.03 -17.50 -7.19
N LEU A 55 -15.14 -16.24 -7.63
CA LEU A 55 -16.02 -15.23 -7.03
C LEU A 55 -17.50 -15.55 -7.37
N LEU A 56 -17.86 -16.84 -7.44
CA LEU A 56 -19.22 -17.33 -7.64
C LEU A 56 -19.69 -17.92 -6.31
N GLY A 57 -20.65 -17.23 -5.67
CA GLY A 57 -21.32 -17.67 -4.45
C GLY A 57 -20.73 -17.10 -3.14
N ASN A 58 -21.50 -16.23 -2.47
CA ASN A 58 -21.37 -15.78 -1.07
C ASN A 58 -20.01 -15.24 -0.58
N GLY A 59 -19.07 -14.96 -1.48
CA GLY A 59 -17.70 -14.63 -1.12
C GLY A 59 -17.43 -13.18 -0.75
N VAL A 60 -18.16 -12.20 -1.30
CA VAL A 60 -18.06 -10.79 -0.91
C VAL A 60 -19.46 -10.21 -0.73
N THR A 61 -19.71 -9.62 0.43
CA THR A 61 -21.00 -9.00 0.75
C THR A 61 -20.85 -7.50 0.92
N LEU A 62 -21.79 -6.76 0.34
CA LEU A 62 -21.89 -5.31 0.45
C LEU A 62 -23.19 -4.97 1.16
N GLN A 63 -23.13 -4.05 2.11
CA GLN A 63 -24.30 -3.60 2.87
C GLN A 63 -24.39 -2.08 2.76
N LEU A 64 -25.48 -1.59 2.18
CA LEU A 64 -25.75 -0.15 2.09
C LEU A 64 -26.16 0.40 3.46
N VAL A 65 -25.63 1.57 3.79
CA VAL A 65 -25.93 2.32 5.02
C VAL A 65 -26.54 3.66 4.64
N SER A 66 -27.70 3.98 5.20
CA SER A 66 -28.40 5.25 4.97
C SER A 66 -27.65 6.43 5.59
N ALA A 67 -27.66 7.57 4.89
CA ALA A 67 -27.18 8.85 5.40
C ALA A 67 -28.24 9.58 6.24
N GLU A 68 -29.52 9.35 6.00
CA GLU A 68 -30.60 10.22 6.48
C GLU A 68 -31.36 9.60 7.65
N ASN A 69 -31.73 8.33 7.52
CA ASN A 69 -32.61 7.66 8.47
C ASN A 69 -31.85 6.58 9.25
N THR A 70 -31.99 6.65 10.58
CA THR A 70 -31.46 5.64 11.50
C THR A 70 -32.60 4.78 12.03
N ASP A 71 -32.45 3.46 11.98
CA ASP A 71 -33.38 2.52 12.59
C ASP A 71 -33.36 2.59 14.12
N PRO A 72 -34.50 2.56 14.83
CA PRO A 72 -34.54 2.28 16.27
C PRO A 72 -33.84 0.98 16.70
N ALA A 73 -33.64 -0.01 15.82
CA ALA A 73 -32.88 -1.24 16.11
C ALA A 73 -31.42 -1.23 15.59
N GLY A 74 -30.99 -0.16 14.90
CA GLY A 74 -29.62 0.00 14.40
C GLY A 74 -29.21 -0.90 13.22
N GLU A 75 -30.16 -1.59 12.58
CA GLU A 75 -29.89 -2.53 11.49
C GLU A 75 -30.90 -2.36 10.35
N ILE A 76 -30.71 -1.37 9.45
CA ILE A 76 -31.37 -1.43 8.15
C ILE A 76 -30.34 -1.60 7.03
N ARG A 77 -30.57 -2.67 6.27
CA ARG A 77 -29.59 -3.40 5.46
C ARG A 77 -30.15 -3.63 4.06
N GLY A 78 -29.67 -2.88 3.08
CA GLY A 78 -29.68 -3.37 1.70
C GLY A 78 -28.47 -4.28 1.54
N ILE A 79 -28.66 -5.60 1.57
CA ILE A 79 -27.57 -6.57 1.37
C ILE A 79 -27.49 -6.88 -0.12
N GLY A 80 -26.33 -6.60 -0.72
CA GLY A 80 -26.00 -6.99 -2.08
C GLY A 80 -24.86 -8.02 -2.06
N VAL A 81 -24.99 -9.05 -2.89
CA VAL A 81 -23.92 -10.02 -3.13
C VAL A 81 -23.33 -9.73 -4.51
N LEU A 82 -22.00 -9.74 -4.63
CA LEU A 82 -21.34 -9.49 -5.91
C LEU A 82 -21.62 -10.62 -6.90
N GLU A 83 -22.02 -10.24 -8.12
CA GLU A 83 -22.15 -11.15 -9.25
C GLU A 83 -21.19 -10.72 -10.38
N PRO A 84 -20.47 -11.67 -11.01
CA PRO A 84 -19.54 -11.34 -12.09
C PRO A 84 -20.28 -10.80 -13.31
N HIS A 85 -19.81 -9.66 -13.85
CA HIS A 85 -20.44 -9.07 -15.05
C HIS A 85 -20.07 -9.82 -16.33
N ILE A 86 -18.87 -10.39 -16.41
CA ILE A 86 -18.33 -11.10 -17.57
C ILE A 86 -17.71 -12.42 -17.09
N TYR A 87 -18.06 -13.54 -17.75
CA TYR A 87 -17.59 -14.89 -17.42
C TYR A 87 -16.16 -15.19 -17.89
N THR A 88 -15.50 -14.28 -18.60
CA THR A 88 -14.09 -14.44 -18.96
C THR A 88 -13.21 -13.95 -17.81
N PRO A 89 -12.27 -14.78 -17.32
CA PRO A 89 -11.38 -14.38 -16.24
C PRO A 89 -10.48 -13.22 -16.73
N PRO A 90 -10.55 -12.03 -16.11
CA PRO A 90 -9.62 -10.96 -16.41
C PRO A 90 -8.20 -11.41 -16.04
N LEU A 91 -7.21 -11.00 -16.84
CA LEU A 91 -5.79 -11.22 -16.51
C LEU A 91 -5.51 -10.67 -15.11
N ALA A 92 -4.70 -11.39 -14.33
CA ALA A 92 -4.28 -10.92 -13.02
C ALA A 92 -3.65 -9.51 -13.15
N GLY A 93 -4.14 -8.55 -12.36
CA GLY A 93 -3.62 -7.18 -12.33
C GLY A 93 -4.37 -6.21 -13.24
N SER A 94 -5.37 -6.70 -13.97
CA SER A 94 -6.31 -5.87 -14.72
C SER A 94 -7.58 -5.58 -13.91
N ASP A 95 -8.22 -4.46 -14.25
CA ASP A 95 -9.47 -4.04 -13.61
C ASP A 95 -10.58 -5.03 -13.92
N SER A 96 -11.20 -5.56 -12.87
CA SER A 96 -12.32 -6.50 -12.94
C SER A 96 -13.61 -5.79 -12.56
N LEU A 97 -14.61 -5.83 -13.45
CA LEU A 97 -15.92 -5.20 -13.24
C LEU A 97 -16.94 -6.25 -12.78
N TYR A 98 -17.58 -5.98 -11.65
CA TYR A 98 -18.65 -6.80 -11.05
C TYR A 98 -19.93 -5.99 -10.98
N LYS A 99 -21.07 -6.66 -11.13
CA LYS A 99 -22.39 -6.06 -10.89
C LYS A 99 -22.92 -6.52 -9.56
N VAL A 100 -23.73 -5.67 -8.94
CA VAL A 100 -24.41 -5.97 -7.68
C VAL A 100 -25.78 -5.32 -7.72
N SER A 101 -26.77 -5.98 -7.13
CA SER A 101 -28.12 -5.45 -7.00
C SER A 101 -28.46 -5.39 -5.52
N PHE A 102 -29.07 -4.29 -5.10
CA PHE A 102 -29.50 -4.07 -3.72
C PHE A 102 -31.01 -3.89 -3.69
N GLU A 103 -31.68 -4.59 -2.80
CA GLU A 103 -33.04 -4.21 -2.40
C GLU A 103 -32.95 -3.03 -1.45
N TRP A 104 -33.51 -1.89 -1.86
CA TRP A 104 -33.47 -0.64 -1.12
C TRP A 104 -34.89 -0.11 -0.90
N ASP A 105 -35.22 0.15 0.35
CA ASP A 105 -36.48 0.78 0.73
C ASP A 105 -36.32 2.30 0.64
N GLU A 106 -37.18 2.95 -0.15
CA GLU A 106 -37.12 4.41 -0.37
C GLU A 106 -37.30 5.20 0.92
N GLU A 107 -37.98 4.64 1.93
CA GLU A 107 -38.14 5.25 3.24
C GLU A 107 -36.81 5.38 3.99
N LEU A 108 -35.77 4.66 3.57
CA LEU A 108 -34.43 4.78 4.15
C LEU A 108 -33.69 6.01 3.66
N GLY A 109 -34.19 6.70 2.65
CA GLY A 109 -33.52 7.86 2.06
C GLY A 109 -32.27 7.47 1.29
N ILE A 110 -31.27 8.36 1.30
CA ILE A 110 -30.10 8.25 0.43
C ILE A 110 -28.99 7.39 1.08
N PRO A 111 -28.43 6.37 0.39
CA PRO A 111 -27.28 5.61 0.90
C PRO A 111 -26.02 6.47 0.91
N GLY A 112 -25.30 6.48 2.04
CA GLY A 112 -24.12 7.32 2.26
C GLY A 112 -22.83 6.55 2.58
N ALA A 113 -22.94 5.27 2.94
CA ALA A 113 -21.79 4.40 3.18
C ALA A 113 -22.08 2.96 2.77
N ILE A 114 -21.03 2.17 2.58
CA ILE A 114 -21.09 0.75 2.28
C ILE A 114 -20.19 0.00 3.26
N ILE A 115 -20.76 -0.97 3.96
CA ILE A 115 -19.99 -1.94 4.73
C ILE A 115 -19.69 -3.13 3.82
N LEU A 116 -18.43 -3.53 3.74
CA LEU A 116 -17.95 -4.58 2.87
C LEU A 116 -17.26 -5.68 3.69
N ARG A 117 -17.63 -6.92 3.41
CA ARG A 117 -17.00 -8.11 4.01
C ARG A 117 -16.46 -9.02 2.92
N ASN A 118 -15.19 -9.37 3.05
CA ASN A 118 -14.54 -10.36 2.19
C ASN A 118 -14.50 -11.71 2.91
N ASN A 119 -15.32 -12.66 2.48
CA ASN A 119 -15.34 -14.01 3.01
C ASN A 119 -14.38 -14.96 2.27
N HIS A 120 -13.65 -14.49 1.25
CA HIS A 120 -12.60 -15.27 0.60
C HIS A 120 -11.34 -15.38 1.46
N ALA A 121 -10.49 -16.34 1.12
CA ALA A 121 -9.18 -16.51 1.75
C ALA A 121 -8.16 -15.45 1.30
N ALA A 122 -8.30 -14.92 0.08
CA ALA A 122 -7.39 -13.94 -0.49
C ALA A 122 -7.93 -12.50 -0.40
N GLU A 123 -7.01 -11.56 -0.28
CA GLU A 123 -7.28 -10.13 -0.38
C GLU A 123 -7.42 -9.66 -1.84
N PHE A 124 -8.11 -8.53 -2.03
CA PHE A 124 -8.18 -7.84 -3.32
C PHE A 124 -8.09 -6.33 -3.11
N PHE A 125 -7.74 -5.59 -4.16
CA PHE A 125 -7.70 -4.14 -4.13
C PHE A 125 -9.01 -3.58 -4.69
N LEU A 126 -9.80 -2.92 -3.83
CA LEU A 126 -11.06 -2.29 -4.21
C LEU A 126 -10.79 -0.87 -4.74
N LYS A 127 -11.13 -0.60 -5.99
CA LYS A 127 -10.98 0.74 -6.60
C LYS A 127 -12.20 1.60 -6.34
N THR A 128 -13.35 1.20 -6.86
CA THR A 128 -14.57 2.01 -6.83
C THR A 128 -15.82 1.17 -6.71
N ILE A 129 -16.84 1.72 -6.07
CA ILE A 129 -18.22 1.23 -6.14
C ILE A 129 -19.08 2.37 -6.69
N THR A 130 -19.94 2.07 -7.64
CA THR A 130 -20.86 3.04 -8.26
C THR A 130 -22.26 2.50 -8.14
N LEU A 131 -23.19 3.26 -7.58
CA LEU A 131 -24.62 2.96 -7.58
C LEU A 131 -25.29 3.80 -8.66
N GLU A 132 -26.13 3.16 -9.47
CA GLU A 132 -26.96 3.78 -10.50
C GLU A 132 -28.43 3.76 -10.06
N ASP A 133 -29.22 4.70 -10.56
CA ASP A 133 -30.67 4.78 -10.36
C ASP A 133 -31.12 4.84 -8.87
N VAL A 134 -30.31 5.50 -8.02
CA VAL A 134 -30.64 5.75 -6.62
C VAL A 134 -31.80 6.77 -6.55
N PRO A 135 -32.91 6.47 -5.86
CA PRO A 135 -34.01 7.40 -5.69
C PRO A 135 -33.56 8.73 -5.08
N GLY A 136 -33.95 9.86 -5.69
CA GLY A 136 -33.66 11.22 -5.20
C GLY A 136 -32.28 11.79 -5.56
N GLU A 137 -31.28 10.96 -5.86
CA GLU A 137 -29.90 11.40 -6.14
C GLU A 137 -29.41 10.98 -7.55
N GLY A 138 -29.91 9.88 -8.09
CA GLY A 138 -29.45 9.28 -9.34
C GLY A 138 -28.20 8.44 -9.13
N ARG A 139 -27.01 9.03 -9.32
CA ARG A 139 -25.74 8.30 -9.34
C ARG A 139 -24.88 8.60 -8.12
N ILE A 140 -24.44 7.57 -7.39
CA ILE A 140 -23.57 7.72 -6.21
C ILE A 140 -22.24 7.00 -6.45
N HIS A 141 -21.14 7.66 -6.06
CA HIS A 141 -19.78 7.14 -6.26
C HIS A 141 -19.05 6.98 -4.93
N PHE A 142 -18.39 5.83 -4.78
CA PHE A 142 -17.52 5.49 -3.66
C PHE A 142 -16.11 5.28 -4.20
N VAL A 143 -15.22 6.23 -3.91
CA VAL A 143 -13.80 6.12 -4.26
C VAL A 143 -13.08 5.43 -3.11
N CYS A 144 -12.73 4.16 -3.30
CA CYS A 144 -12.28 3.27 -2.23
C CYS A 144 -10.75 3.18 -2.16
N ASN A 145 -10.12 2.83 -3.30
CA ASN A 145 -8.67 2.64 -3.46
C ASN A 145 -7.96 2.00 -2.26
N SER A 146 -8.41 0.82 -1.84
CA SER A 146 -7.89 0.17 -0.64
C SER A 146 -7.88 -1.35 -0.75
N TRP A 147 -6.91 -1.98 -0.10
CA TRP A 147 -6.84 -3.44 0.04
C TRP A 147 -7.86 -3.96 1.03
N VAL A 148 -8.64 -4.97 0.63
CA VAL A 148 -9.64 -5.63 1.46
C VAL A 148 -9.19 -7.05 1.76
N TYR A 149 -8.79 -7.29 3.01
CA TYR A 149 -8.41 -8.60 3.54
C TYR A 149 -9.65 -9.41 3.94
N PRO A 150 -9.49 -10.73 4.17
CA PRO A 150 -10.54 -11.57 4.71
C PRO A 150 -11.13 -10.98 6.00
N ASP A 151 -12.46 -10.95 6.12
CA ASP A 151 -13.23 -10.32 7.20
C ASP A 151 -12.82 -10.83 8.59
N LYS A 152 -12.41 -12.11 8.66
CA LYS A 152 -11.89 -12.76 9.88
C LYS A 152 -10.65 -12.09 10.46
N GLN A 153 -9.91 -11.30 9.67
CA GLN A 153 -8.74 -10.56 10.13
C GLN A 153 -9.10 -9.21 10.77
N TYR A 154 -10.30 -8.69 10.51
CA TYR A 154 -10.70 -7.39 11.00
C TYR A 154 -11.50 -7.49 12.30
N LYS A 155 -11.23 -6.58 13.24
CA LYS A 155 -12.06 -6.40 14.45
C LYS A 155 -13.44 -5.81 14.10
N GLN A 156 -13.49 -4.98 13.06
CA GLN A 156 -14.69 -4.32 12.56
C GLN A 156 -14.70 -4.43 11.02
N PRO A 157 -15.87 -4.62 10.40
CA PRO A 157 -15.94 -4.75 8.95
C PRO A 157 -15.49 -3.46 8.26
N ARG A 158 -15.02 -3.59 7.01
CA ARG A 158 -14.57 -2.43 6.24
C ARG A 158 -15.74 -1.55 5.87
N ILE A 159 -15.59 -0.24 6.04
CA ILE A 159 -16.59 0.74 5.61
C ILE A 159 -15.99 1.70 4.59
N PHE A 160 -16.81 2.08 3.60
CA PHE A 160 -16.47 3.05 2.57
C PHE A 160 -17.57 4.10 2.48
N PHE A 161 -17.20 5.38 2.48
CA PHE A 161 -18.15 6.49 2.38
C PHE A 161 -18.31 6.96 0.94
N ALA A 162 -19.50 7.49 0.61
CA ALA A 162 -19.72 8.14 -0.68
C ALA A 162 -18.79 9.37 -0.82
N ASN A 163 -18.51 9.79 -2.06
CA ASN A 163 -17.60 10.90 -2.38
C ASN A 163 -18.15 12.30 -2.06
N LYS A 164 -19.11 12.40 -1.14
CA LYS A 164 -19.62 13.68 -0.61
C LYS A 164 -18.73 14.14 0.54
N THR A 165 -18.36 15.42 0.54
CA THR A 165 -17.45 16.00 1.54
C THR A 165 -18.25 16.68 2.65
N TYR A 166 -17.89 16.43 3.91
CA TYR A 166 -18.56 17.01 5.07
C TYR A 166 -17.55 17.44 6.14
N LEU A 167 -17.75 18.62 6.72
CA LEU A 167 -17.16 18.93 8.02
C LEU A 167 -17.82 18.07 9.11
N PRO A 168 -17.16 17.85 10.28
CA PRO A 168 -17.72 17.00 11.33
C PRO A 168 -19.14 17.37 11.78
N HIS A 169 -19.47 18.66 11.81
CA HIS A 169 -20.79 19.14 12.24
C HIS A 169 -21.86 19.08 11.14
N GLU A 170 -21.45 19.07 9.87
CA GLU A 170 -22.33 18.96 8.69
C GLU A 170 -22.66 17.52 8.34
N MET A 171 -21.84 16.56 8.80
CA MET A 171 -22.04 15.15 8.49
C MET A 171 -23.41 14.68 8.96
N PRO A 172 -24.17 13.96 8.11
CA PRO A 172 -25.47 13.41 8.48
C PRO A 172 -25.39 12.58 9.75
N ALA A 173 -26.36 12.77 10.66
CA ALA A 173 -26.32 12.19 12.00
C ALA A 173 -26.17 10.67 12.00
N ALA A 174 -26.80 9.99 11.02
CA ALA A 174 -26.73 8.54 10.84
C ALA A 174 -25.29 8.03 10.60
N LEU A 175 -24.44 8.81 9.93
CA LEU A 175 -23.10 8.41 9.54
C LEU A 175 -22.03 8.75 10.59
N ARG A 176 -22.34 9.61 11.57
CA ARG A 176 -21.36 10.09 12.56
C ARG A 176 -20.78 8.95 13.41
N LYS A 177 -21.61 7.98 13.78
CA LYS A 177 -21.18 6.79 14.54
C LYS A 177 -20.12 6.01 13.74
N TYR A 178 -20.42 5.69 12.49
CA TYR A 178 -19.52 4.93 11.63
C TYR A 178 -18.21 5.67 11.35
N ARG A 179 -18.26 7.00 11.19
CA ARG A 179 -17.05 7.83 11.08
C ARG A 179 -16.17 7.72 12.32
N GLU A 180 -16.74 7.85 13.51
CA GLU A 180 -15.96 7.76 14.75
C GLU A 180 -15.40 6.36 14.98
N GLU A 181 -16.16 5.31 14.64
CA GLU A 181 -15.71 3.92 14.68
C GLU A 181 -14.54 3.67 13.72
N GLU A 182 -14.62 4.13 12.46
CA GLU A 182 -13.50 4.02 11.51
C GLU A 182 -12.27 4.81 12.00
N LEU A 183 -12.45 6.02 12.54
CA LEU A 183 -11.34 6.80 13.11
C LEU A 183 -10.71 6.13 14.33
N LYS A 184 -11.48 5.39 15.13
CA LYS A 184 -10.93 4.59 16.24
C LYS A 184 -10.18 3.37 15.73
N ALA A 185 -10.71 2.68 14.72
CA ALA A 185 -10.04 1.55 14.08
C ALA A 185 -8.69 1.97 13.47
N LEU A 186 -8.64 3.13 12.81
CA LEU A 186 -7.41 3.69 12.23
C LEU A 186 -6.40 4.13 13.30
N ARG A 187 -6.82 4.57 14.49
CA ARG A 187 -5.91 4.90 15.61
C ARG A 187 -5.35 3.66 16.30
N GLY A 188 -6.09 2.56 16.28
CA GLY A 188 -5.73 1.34 16.99
C GLY A 188 -5.73 1.51 18.52
N GLU A 189 -5.11 0.56 19.21
CA GLU A 189 -5.10 0.48 20.69
C GLU A 189 -3.78 0.97 21.32
N GLY A 190 -2.80 1.40 20.54
CA GLY A 190 -1.49 1.84 21.05
C GLY A 190 -0.57 0.70 21.53
N THR A 191 -1.04 -0.55 21.51
CA THR A 191 -0.30 -1.73 21.97
C THR A 191 -0.38 -2.88 20.97
N GLY A 192 0.49 -3.89 21.12
CA GLY A 192 0.48 -5.12 20.30
C GLY A 192 1.25 -5.02 18.99
N GLU A 193 1.56 -6.19 18.42
CA GLU A 193 2.21 -6.32 17.11
C GLU A 193 1.23 -6.02 15.99
N LEU A 194 1.68 -5.24 15.00
CA LEU A 194 0.88 -4.85 13.83
C LEU A 194 1.13 -5.83 12.69
N LYS A 195 0.06 -6.24 12.02
CA LYS A 195 0.08 -7.21 10.93
C LYS A 195 -0.03 -6.51 9.59
N THR A 196 0.40 -7.16 8.51
CA THR A 196 0.39 -6.59 7.14
C THR A 196 -0.97 -6.05 6.70
N GLY A 197 -2.08 -6.69 7.10
CA GLY A 197 -3.44 -6.23 6.76
C GLY A 197 -3.97 -5.06 7.60
N ASP A 198 -3.25 -4.64 8.65
CA ASP A 198 -3.69 -3.58 9.55
C ASP A 198 -3.54 -2.20 8.92
N ARG A 199 -4.45 -1.29 9.28
CA ARG A 199 -4.50 0.11 8.82
C ARG A 199 -4.30 1.08 9.99
N VAL A 200 -3.47 0.71 10.96
CA VAL A 200 -3.28 1.47 12.20
C VAL A 200 -2.20 2.53 12.01
N TYR A 201 -2.58 3.78 12.21
CA TYR A 201 -1.72 4.96 12.19
C TYR A 201 -1.43 5.39 13.62
N ASP A 202 -0.19 5.20 14.04
CA ASP A 202 0.25 5.54 15.39
C ASP A 202 1.71 6.03 15.36
N TYR A 203 2.14 6.68 16.43
CA TYR A 203 3.42 7.35 16.53
C TYR A 203 4.45 6.51 17.27
N ALA A 204 5.69 6.62 16.84
CA ALA A 204 6.83 6.13 17.60
C ALA A 204 8.07 7.00 17.39
N LEU A 205 9.08 6.80 18.24
CA LEU A 205 10.37 7.49 18.17
C LEU A 205 11.28 6.83 17.13
N TYR A 206 12.34 7.52 16.73
CA TYR A 206 13.40 6.90 15.93
C TYR A 206 14.34 6.14 16.87
N ASN A 207 13.84 5.00 17.36
CA ASN A 207 14.55 4.06 18.21
C ASN A 207 14.87 2.76 17.46
N ASP A 208 14.77 2.75 16.14
CA ASP A 208 14.89 1.57 15.27
C ASP A 208 16.08 1.66 14.30
N LEU A 209 16.94 2.66 14.48
CA LEU A 209 18.11 2.90 13.64
C LEU A 209 19.37 2.17 14.12
N GLY A 210 19.48 1.95 15.44
CA GLY A 210 20.60 1.26 16.05
C GLY A 210 20.46 -0.26 15.99
N ASP A 211 21.57 -0.96 16.21
CA ASP A 211 21.61 -2.41 16.28
C ASP A 211 22.54 -2.91 17.41
N PRO A 212 22.16 -2.64 18.68
CA PRO A 212 23.01 -2.94 19.83
C PRO A 212 23.20 -4.45 20.07
N ASP A 213 22.34 -5.31 19.52
CA ASP A 213 22.45 -6.76 19.64
C ASP A 213 23.66 -7.33 18.87
N ASN A 214 24.10 -6.66 17.79
CA ASN A 214 25.24 -7.08 16.98
C ASN A 214 26.54 -6.32 17.29
N GLY A 215 26.51 -5.30 18.16
CA GLY A 215 27.71 -4.57 18.57
C GLY A 215 27.40 -3.28 19.31
N ALA A 216 28.20 -2.96 20.33
CA ALA A 216 28.06 -1.72 21.08
C ALA A 216 28.34 -0.46 20.23
N ASP A 217 29.17 -0.60 19.19
CA ASP A 217 29.47 0.43 18.19
C ASP A 217 28.31 0.68 17.21
N LEU A 218 27.36 -0.26 17.11
CA LEU A 218 26.14 -0.14 16.32
C LEU A 218 24.97 0.44 17.11
N ALA A 219 25.14 0.67 18.42
CA ALA A 219 24.15 1.38 19.23
C ALA A 219 24.00 2.84 18.75
N ARG A 220 22.76 3.34 18.73
CA ARG A 220 22.45 4.72 18.34
C ARG A 220 21.54 5.36 19.39
N PRO A 221 21.67 6.67 19.66
CA PRO A 221 20.73 7.35 20.54
C PRO A 221 19.33 7.38 19.91
N VAL A 222 18.30 7.25 20.75
CA VAL A 222 16.91 7.42 20.33
C VAL A 222 16.67 8.89 19.96
N LEU A 223 16.14 9.12 18.75
CA LEU A 223 15.80 10.48 18.31
C LEU A 223 14.30 10.75 18.52
N GLY A 224 14.02 11.87 19.20
CA GLY A 224 12.69 12.30 19.61
C GLY A 224 12.37 11.96 21.07
N GLY A 225 11.41 12.70 21.66
CA GLY A 225 10.95 12.45 23.03
C GLY A 225 11.86 12.98 24.14
N SER A 226 13.00 13.58 23.78
CA SER A 226 13.89 14.28 24.71
C SER A 226 14.21 15.69 24.22
N ALA A 227 14.61 16.57 25.15
CA ALA A 227 15.09 17.91 24.81
C ALA A 227 16.50 17.88 24.18
N GLN A 228 17.29 16.83 24.46
CA GLN A 228 18.64 16.66 23.92
C GLN A 228 18.63 16.24 22.46
N TYR A 229 17.70 15.36 22.08
CA TYR A 229 17.54 14.86 20.71
C TYR A 229 16.10 15.08 20.25
N PRO A 230 15.66 16.33 19.99
CA PRO A 230 14.34 16.60 19.46
C PRO A 230 14.27 16.09 18.02
N TYR A 231 13.20 15.36 17.69
CA TYR A 231 13.00 14.83 16.35
C TYR A 231 11.51 14.58 16.08
N PRO A 232 11.05 14.70 14.81
CA PRO A 232 9.71 14.26 14.42
C PRO A 232 9.44 12.80 14.81
N ARG A 233 8.16 12.47 14.99
CA ARG A 233 7.73 11.07 15.16
C ARG A 233 7.71 10.37 13.81
N ARG A 234 7.86 9.05 13.84
CA ARG A 234 7.64 8.16 12.70
C ARG A 234 6.40 7.30 12.90
N GLY A 235 5.99 6.59 11.85
CA GLY A 235 4.93 5.58 11.92
C GLY A 235 5.35 4.40 12.79
N ARG A 236 4.51 4.01 13.74
CA ARG A 236 4.74 2.86 14.62
C ARG A 236 4.73 1.55 13.82
N THR A 237 5.71 0.71 14.10
CA THR A 237 5.95 -0.59 13.41
C THR A 237 5.73 -1.79 14.30
N SER A 238 5.78 -1.59 15.63
CA SER A 238 5.48 -2.59 16.66
C SER A 238 6.35 -3.86 16.64
N ARG A 239 7.59 -3.78 16.13
CA ARG A 239 8.55 -4.88 16.30
C ARG A 239 8.96 -4.97 17.78
N PRO A 240 9.38 -6.15 18.25
CA PRO A 240 9.84 -6.31 19.62
C PRO A 240 11.09 -5.46 19.89
N PRO A 241 11.33 -5.08 21.15
CA PRO A 241 12.59 -4.47 21.56
C PRO A 241 13.80 -5.37 21.26
N SER A 242 14.96 -4.74 21.13
CA SER A 242 16.25 -5.40 21.10
C SER A 242 16.52 -6.17 22.41
N LYS A 243 17.32 -7.24 22.35
CA LYS A 243 17.64 -8.07 23.52
C LYS A 243 18.54 -7.33 24.51
N THR A 244 19.42 -6.47 23.99
CA THR A 244 20.43 -5.74 24.76
C THR A 244 19.95 -4.39 25.28
N ASP A 245 19.04 -3.70 24.56
CA ASP A 245 18.44 -2.44 24.99
C ASP A 245 16.91 -2.43 24.78
N PRO A 246 16.10 -2.41 25.87
CA PRO A 246 14.65 -2.39 25.76
C PRO A 246 14.07 -1.09 25.17
N ASN A 247 14.86 -0.02 25.09
CA ASN A 247 14.43 1.24 24.48
C ASN A 247 14.62 1.26 22.96
N THR A 248 15.44 0.34 22.42
CA THR A 248 15.72 0.20 20.99
C THR A 248 14.83 -0.88 20.41
N GLU A 249 14.15 -0.58 19.29
CA GLU A 249 13.35 -1.55 18.55
C GLU A 249 14.28 -2.47 17.74
N SER A 250 13.95 -3.76 17.67
CA SER A 250 14.80 -4.74 16.99
C SER A 250 14.99 -4.41 15.50
N ARG A 251 16.23 -4.60 15.03
CA ARG A 251 16.65 -4.32 13.66
C ARG A 251 16.27 -5.50 12.75
N VAL A 252 15.82 -5.17 11.54
CA VAL A 252 15.60 -6.13 10.45
C VAL A 252 16.56 -5.83 9.31
N PHE A 253 17.01 -6.87 8.63
CA PHE A 253 17.94 -6.77 7.49
C PHE A 253 17.23 -7.12 6.19
N LEU A 254 17.95 -7.07 5.07
CA LEU A 254 17.40 -7.53 3.80
C LEU A 254 17.20 -9.05 3.83
N PRO A 255 16.08 -9.57 3.30
CA PRO A 255 15.00 -8.86 2.61
C PRO A 255 13.89 -8.31 3.53
N GLU A 256 13.86 -8.67 4.82
CA GLU A 256 12.78 -8.31 5.74
C GLU A 256 12.58 -6.79 5.93
N VAL A 257 13.60 -5.97 5.69
CA VAL A 257 13.49 -4.50 5.73
C VAL A 257 12.46 -3.94 4.74
N LEU A 258 12.20 -4.66 3.64
CA LEU A 258 11.17 -4.31 2.66
C LEU A 258 9.75 -4.57 3.18
N ASN A 259 9.64 -5.34 4.26
CA ASN A 259 8.39 -5.72 4.93
C ASN A 259 8.20 -4.99 6.26
N ILE A 260 8.95 -3.90 6.51
CA ILE A 260 8.67 -3.02 7.65
C ILE A 260 7.22 -2.55 7.55
N TYR A 261 6.48 -2.76 8.64
CA TYR A 261 5.07 -2.41 8.70
C TYR A 261 4.85 -0.93 8.34
N VAL A 262 3.95 -0.71 7.40
CA VAL A 262 3.25 0.55 7.18
C VAL A 262 1.77 0.21 7.06
N PRO A 263 0.85 1.13 7.38
CA PRO A 263 -0.58 0.93 7.14
C PRO A 263 -0.80 0.42 5.71
N ARG A 264 -1.61 -0.63 5.57
CA ARG A 264 -1.64 -1.45 4.34
C ARG A 264 -1.76 -0.67 3.03
N ASP A 265 -2.55 0.39 3.05
CA ASP A 265 -2.84 1.23 1.87
C ASP A 265 -1.70 2.22 1.53
N GLU A 266 -0.77 2.46 2.45
CA GLU A 266 0.43 3.29 2.28
C GLU A 266 1.62 2.51 1.72
N GLN A 267 1.55 1.17 1.76
CA GLN A 267 2.59 0.32 1.19
C GLN A 267 2.68 0.53 -0.32
N PHE A 268 3.90 0.58 -0.85
CA PHE A 268 4.12 0.71 -2.29
C PHE A 268 3.39 -0.38 -3.07
N GLY A 269 2.69 0.03 -4.14
CA GLY A 269 2.26 -0.91 -5.17
C GLY A 269 3.47 -1.50 -5.91
N HIS A 270 3.30 -2.69 -6.48
CA HIS A 270 4.39 -3.51 -7.06
C HIS A 270 5.30 -2.75 -8.06
N LEU A 271 4.73 -1.91 -8.93
CA LEU A 271 5.51 -1.13 -9.91
C LEU A 271 6.43 -0.11 -9.25
N LYS A 272 5.94 0.61 -8.22
CA LYS A 272 6.74 1.59 -7.47
C LYS A 272 7.83 0.92 -6.64
N LEU A 273 7.54 -0.27 -6.10
CA LEU A 273 8.53 -1.05 -5.35
C LEU A 273 9.64 -1.57 -6.27
N SER A 274 9.30 -2.04 -7.48
CA SER A 274 10.28 -2.45 -8.49
C SER A 274 11.23 -1.30 -8.86
N ASP A 275 10.69 -0.11 -9.13
CA ASP A 275 11.50 1.08 -9.38
C ASP A 275 12.36 1.42 -8.15
N PHE A 276 11.77 1.43 -6.94
CA PHE A 276 12.51 1.68 -5.70
C PHE A 276 13.65 0.69 -5.51
N ILE A 277 13.42 -0.60 -5.75
CA ILE A 277 14.40 -1.68 -5.67
C ILE A 277 15.49 -1.47 -6.72
N ALA A 278 15.12 -1.27 -7.99
CA ALA A 278 16.06 -1.09 -9.09
C ALA A 278 17.02 0.09 -8.85
N PHE A 279 16.51 1.20 -8.31
CA PHE A 279 17.29 2.41 -8.05
C PHE A 279 18.07 2.37 -6.72
N ASN A 280 17.48 1.87 -5.63
CA ASN A 280 18.13 1.89 -4.31
C ASN A 280 19.01 0.66 -4.03
N LEU A 281 18.67 -0.54 -4.54
CA LEU A 281 19.51 -1.73 -4.36
C LEU A 281 20.75 -1.77 -5.26
N LYS A 282 20.82 -0.94 -6.30
CA LYS A 282 22.11 -0.63 -6.96
C LYS A 282 23.10 0.11 -6.05
N GLY A 283 22.62 0.68 -4.94
CA GLY A 283 23.43 1.41 -3.97
C GLY A 283 23.44 0.84 -2.55
N LEU A 284 22.73 -0.27 -2.27
CA LEU A 284 22.71 -0.89 -0.93
C LEU A 284 23.73 -2.02 -0.82
N VAL A 285 24.74 -1.73 -0.01
CA VAL A 285 26.14 -2.04 -0.26
C VAL A 285 26.69 -2.59 1.06
N ASN A 286 26.15 -3.74 1.51
CA ASN A 286 26.71 -4.47 2.67
C ASN A 286 27.25 -5.85 2.29
N GLN A 287 26.65 -6.54 1.31
CA GLN A 287 27.19 -7.80 0.77
C GLN A 287 28.10 -7.58 -0.45
N ILE A 288 27.95 -6.44 -1.14
CA ILE A 288 28.75 -6.11 -2.34
C ILE A 288 30.07 -5.43 -1.95
N ILE A 289 30.15 -4.64 -0.88
CA ILE A 289 31.42 -3.99 -0.43
C ILE A 289 32.53 -5.02 -0.26
N PRO A 290 32.37 -6.08 0.57
CA PRO A 290 33.47 -7.00 0.84
C PRO A 290 33.91 -7.74 -0.43
N LEU A 291 32.97 -7.92 -1.36
CA LEU A 291 33.16 -8.60 -2.64
C LEU A 291 33.91 -7.71 -3.65
N LEU A 292 33.63 -6.40 -3.68
CA LEU A 292 34.36 -5.41 -4.46
C LEU A 292 35.76 -5.16 -3.87
N GLU A 293 35.87 -5.05 -2.54
CA GLU A 293 37.14 -4.88 -1.82
C GLU A 293 38.12 -6.04 -2.07
N ALA A 294 37.62 -7.28 -2.22
CA ALA A 294 38.46 -8.45 -2.47
C ALA A 294 39.08 -8.51 -3.89
N TYR A 295 38.50 -7.79 -4.87
CA TYR A 295 38.85 -7.94 -6.29
C TYR A 295 39.47 -6.69 -6.93
N VAL A 296 39.30 -5.48 -6.36
CA VAL A 296 39.92 -4.26 -6.89
C VAL A 296 41.35 -4.12 -6.33
N ASN A 297 42.28 -4.86 -6.95
CA ASN A 297 43.72 -4.72 -6.69
C ASN A 297 44.37 -3.89 -7.79
N LEU A 298 44.66 -2.61 -7.53
CA LEU A 298 45.79 -1.86 -8.09
C LEU A 298 46.05 -0.51 -7.36
N THR A 299 45.04 0.00 -6.64
CA THR A 299 45.11 1.03 -5.58
C THR A 299 43.85 0.79 -4.73
N PRO A 300 43.93 0.25 -3.50
CA PRO A 300 42.72 -0.26 -2.85
C PRO A 300 41.81 0.92 -2.48
N ASN A 301 40.64 0.98 -3.12
CA ASN A 301 39.46 1.77 -2.74
C ASN A 301 39.40 3.26 -3.11
N GLU A 302 40.20 3.75 -4.07
CA GLU A 302 40.16 5.18 -4.49
C GLU A 302 40.11 5.37 -6.01
N PHE A 303 39.56 6.50 -6.46
CA PHE A 303 39.61 6.91 -7.87
C PHE A 303 40.92 7.67 -8.14
N ASP A 304 41.70 7.20 -9.11
CA ASP A 304 42.98 7.83 -9.46
C ASP A 304 42.79 9.06 -10.39
N SER A 305 41.61 9.20 -11.01
CA SER A 305 41.29 10.32 -11.90
C SER A 305 39.79 10.59 -12.04
N PHE A 306 39.41 11.81 -12.48
CA PHE A 306 38.02 12.11 -12.84
C PHE A 306 37.48 11.22 -13.96
N LYS A 307 38.37 10.73 -14.84
CA LYS A 307 37.99 9.79 -15.88
C LYS A 307 37.48 8.48 -15.29
N ASP A 308 38.01 8.04 -14.16
CA ASP A 308 37.56 6.82 -13.48
C ASP A 308 36.15 6.99 -12.89
N VAL A 309 35.82 8.21 -12.43
CA VAL A 309 34.46 8.59 -12.02
C VAL A 309 33.52 8.68 -13.24
N ASP A 310 33.96 9.31 -14.33
CA ASP A 310 33.19 9.41 -15.58
C ASP A 310 32.89 8.02 -16.17
N ASN A 311 33.83 7.09 -16.05
CA ASN A 311 33.69 5.71 -16.52
C ASN A 311 32.50 5.01 -15.84
N LEU A 312 32.12 5.35 -14.61
CA LEU A 312 30.93 4.80 -13.94
C LEU A 312 29.64 4.99 -14.77
N TYR A 313 29.57 6.08 -15.53
CA TYR A 313 28.40 6.47 -16.31
C TYR A 313 28.53 6.17 -17.81
N PHE A 314 29.74 6.32 -18.38
CA PHE A 314 29.94 6.16 -19.81
C PHE A 314 30.33 4.72 -20.20
N ASN A 315 31.20 4.08 -19.42
CA ASN A 315 31.82 2.79 -19.74
C ASN A 315 31.41 1.64 -18.80
N GLY A 316 30.83 1.96 -17.64
CA GLY A 316 30.52 1.03 -16.56
C GLY A 316 31.77 0.58 -15.78
N ILE A 317 31.57 -0.07 -14.64
CA ILE A 317 32.64 -0.75 -13.90
C ILE A 317 32.83 -2.17 -14.50
N PRO A 318 34.03 -2.52 -15.00
CA PRO A 318 34.30 -3.88 -15.44
C PRO A 318 34.42 -4.80 -14.22
N LEU A 319 33.53 -5.79 -14.11
CA LEU A 319 33.60 -6.83 -13.07
C LEU A 319 34.03 -8.17 -13.67
N PRO A 320 34.88 -8.96 -12.98
CA PRO A 320 35.12 -10.35 -13.35
C PRO A 320 33.83 -11.17 -13.35
N THR A 321 33.67 -12.10 -14.29
CA THR A 321 32.47 -12.96 -14.42
C THR A 321 32.17 -13.75 -13.15
N ASP A 322 33.20 -14.19 -12.42
CA ASP A 322 33.03 -14.93 -11.16
C ASP A 322 32.38 -14.06 -10.06
N LEU A 323 32.72 -12.77 -10.04
CA LEU A 323 32.16 -11.80 -9.10
C LEU A 323 30.69 -11.52 -9.41
N VAL A 324 30.37 -11.37 -10.70
CA VAL A 324 29.00 -11.22 -11.20
C VAL A 324 28.12 -12.41 -10.78
N ASN A 325 28.65 -13.63 -10.90
CA ASN A 325 27.93 -14.85 -10.53
C ASN A 325 27.71 -14.96 -9.01
N GLN A 326 28.67 -14.54 -8.20
CA GLN A 326 28.53 -14.51 -6.74
C GLN A 326 27.50 -13.46 -6.29
N ILE A 327 27.49 -12.28 -6.89
CA ILE A 327 26.47 -11.25 -6.64
C ILE A 327 25.09 -11.76 -7.03
N ALA A 328 24.95 -12.35 -8.22
CA ALA A 328 23.68 -12.92 -8.69
C ALA A 328 23.14 -14.03 -7.78
N SER A 329 24.03 -14.80 -7.13
CA SER A 329 23.65 -15.90 -6.24
C SER A 329 23.18 -15.43 -4.85
N ASN A 330 23.59 -14.23 -4.41
CA ASN A 330 23.27 -13.69 -3.08
C ASN A 330 22.05 -12.76 -3.10
N ILE A 331 21.57 -12.37 -4.28
CA ILE A 331 20.42 -11.48 -4.45
C ILE A 331 19.19 -12.32 -4.86
N PRO A 332 18.00 -12.12 -4.27
CA PRO A 332 16.77 -12.73 -4.74
C PRO A 332 16.55 -12.54 -6.25
N LEU A 333 16.13 -13.61 -6.94
CA LEU A 333 16.01 -13.67 -8.41
C LEU A 333 15.15 -12.54 -8.98
N GLU A 334 14.19 -12.10 -8.18
CA GLU A 334 13.27 -11.00 -8.42
C GLU A 334 13.94 -9.63 -8.50
N ILE A 335 14.85 -9.37 -7.56
CA ILE A 335 15.66 -8.13 -7.52
C ILE A 335 16.74 -8.20 -8.60
N MET A 336 17.25 -9.41 -8.87
CA MET A 336 18.23 -9.67 -9.92
C MET A 336 17.66 -9.28 -11.31
N GLN A 337 16.41 -9.60 -11.64
CA GLN A 337 15.86 -9.18 -12.94
C GLN A 337 15.92 -7.67 -13.12
N GLU A 338 15.51 -6.88 -12.12
CA GLU A 338 15.57 -5.42 -12.16
C GLU A 338 17.01 -4.86 -12.18
N PHE A 339 17.92 -5.50 -11.45
CA PHE A 339 19.33 -5.11 -11.39
C PHE A 339 20.04 -5.30 -12.75
N PHE A 340 19.66 -6.34 -13.51
CA PHE A 340 20.28 -6.75 -14.78
C PHE A 340 19.49 -6.32 -16.04
N ARG A 341 18.44 -5.49 -15.90
CA ARG A 341 17.57 -5.04 -17.02
C ARG A 341 18.28 -4.31 -18.15
N SER A 342 19.48 -3.80 -17.93
CA SER A 342 20.34 -3.24 -18.97
C SER A 342 21.19 -4.35 -19.58
N ASP A 343 20.90 -4.66 -20.85
CA ASP A 343 21.80 -5.16 -21.90
C ASP A 343 22.72 -6.38 -21.64
N GLY A 344 22.60 -7.05 -20.49
CA GLY A 344 23.28 -8.32 -20.20
C GLY A 344 24.81 -8.25 -20.18
N GLN A 345 25.42 -7.06 -20.32
CA GLN A 345 26.87 -6.93 -20.48
C GLN A 345 27.54 -5.89 -19.58
N GLN A 346 26.82 -5.00 -18.89
CA GLN A 346 27.46 -4.04 -17.97
C GLN A 346 26.65 -3.87 -16.68
N LEU A 347 26.89 -4.75 -15.70
CA LEU A 347 26.21 -4.79 -14.39
C LEU A 347 26.21 -3.46 -13.60
N LEU A 348 27.12 -2.54 -13.90
CA LEU A 348 27.40 -1.35 -13.08
C LEU A 348 27.63 -0.11 -13.95
N LYS A 349 26.78 0.12 -14.95
CA LYS A 349 26.72 1.41 -15.65
C LYS A 349 25.57 2.24 -15.08
N TYR A 350 25.94 3.35 -14.44
CA TYR A 350 24.97 4.29 -13.87
C TYR A 350 24.37 5.19 -14.96
N PRO A 351 23.13 5.70 -14.78
CA PRO A 351 22.58 6.70 -15.68
C PRO A 351 23.45 7.97 -15.65
N VAL A 352 23.71 8.56 -16.82
CA VAL A 352 24.52 9.78 -16.96
C VAL A 352 23.84 10.94 -16.23
N PRO A 353 24.48 11.59 -15.24
CA PRO A 353 23.94 12.75 -14.54
C PRO A 353 23.67 13.92 -15.49
N GLN A 354 22.58 14.66 -15.24
CA GLN A 354 22.15 15.78 -16.10
C GLN A 354 23.22 16.88 -16.23
N VAL A 355 23.95 17.15 -15.13
CA VAL A 355 25.01 18.18 -15.08
C VAL A 355 26.18 17.89 -16.04
N ILE A 356 26.41 16.62 -16.41
CA ILE A 356 27.45 16.23 -17.39
C ILE A 356 26.88 15.70 -18.71
N GLN A 357 25.55 15.71 -18.87
CA GLN A 357 24.88 15.08 -20.01
C GLN A 357 25.14 15.81 -21.33
N ALA A 358 25.26 17.14 -21.29
CA ALA A 358 25.44 17.98 -22.47
C ALA A 358 26.88 17.95 -23.03
N ASP A 359 27.89 17.75 -22.18
CA ASP A 359 29.30 17.72 -22.58
C ASP A 359 29.94 16.36 -22.23
N ARG A 360 29.46 15.31 -22.89
CA ARG A 360 29.98 13.94 -22.69
C ARG A 360 31.45 13.78 -23.07
N SER A 361 31.94 14.62 -23.98
CA SER A 361 33.33 14.64 -24.42
C SER A 361 34.26 15.26 -23.38
N ASN A 362 33.77 16.20 -22.60
CA ASN A 362 34.56 16.95 -21.62
C ASN A 362 33.67 17.41 -20.44
N PRO A 363 33.32 16.50 -19.52
CA PRO A 363 32.36 16.76 -18.45
C PRO A 363 32.95 17.64 -17.33
N ILE A 364 33.31 18.88 -17.64
CA ILE A 364 34.02 19.81 -16.74
C ILE A 364 33.15 20.97 -16.26
N ALA A 365 31.89 21.09 -16.72
CA ALA A 365 31.03 22.23 -16.40
C ALA A 365 30.83 22.42 -14.88
N TRP A 366 30.69 21.32 -14.14
CA TRP A 366 30.57 21.30 -12.67
C TRP A 366 31.82 21.85 -11.95
N ARG A 367 32.95 22.01 -12.65
CA ARG A 367 34.22 22.53 -12.10
C ARG A 367 34.34 24.04 -12.19
N THR A 368 33.37 24.72 -12.81
CA THR A 368 33.42 26.18 -13.00
C THR A 368 32.90 26.91 -11.75
N ASP A 369 33.49 28.06 -11.44
CA ASP A 369 33.02 28.92 -10.34
C ASP A 369 31.58 29.40 -10.60
N GLU A 370 31.25 29.63 -11.86
CA GLU A 370 29.90 29.98 -12.31
C GLU A 370 28.89 28.89 -11.96
N GLU A 371 29.17 27.62 -12.26
CA GLU A 371 28.27 26.51 -11.94
C GLU A 371 28.18 26.27 -10.43
N PHE A 372 29.31 26.35 -9.71
CA PHE A 372 29.33 26.26 -8.25
C PHE A 372 28.44 27.33 -7.60
N GLY A 373 28.55 28.59 -8.04
CA GLY A 373 27.69 29.68 -7.56
C GLY A 373 26.22 29.52 -8.01
N ARG A 374 25.98 29.07 -9.24
CA ARG A 374 24.64 28.82 -9.78
C ARG A 374 23.92 27.73 -8.99
N GLU A 375 24.61 26.67 -8.58
CA GLU A 375 24.02 25.59 -7.80
C GLU A 375 23.50 26.05 -6.42
N MET A 376 24.07 27.11 -5.85
CA MET A 376 23.58 27.68 -4.59
C MET A 376 22.19 28.32 -4.70
N ILE A 377 21.72 28.65 -5.92
CA ILE A 377 20.41 29.28 -6.16
C ILE A 377 19.51 28.47 -7.11
N ALA A 378 20.07 27.52 -7.86
CA ALA A 378 19.35 26.71 -8.84
C ALA A 378 19.92 25.27 -8.97
N GLY A 379 20.60 24.79 -7.93
CA GLY A 379 21.11 23.42 -7.82
C GLY A 379 20.25 22.55 -6.91
N LEU A 380 20.86 21.52 -6.30
CA LEU A 380 20.16 20.54 -5.48
C LEU A 380 19.59 21.13 -4.17
N ASN A 381 20.29 22.11 -3.58
CA ASN A 381 19.88 22.73 -2.32
C ASN A 381 19.96 24.28 -2.37
N PRO A 382 19.01 24.93 -3.07
CA PRO A 382 19.04 26.37 -3.30
C PRO A 382 18.52 27.19 -2.09
N LEU A 383 18.45 26.60 -0.90
CA LEU A 383 17.73 27.16 0.25
C LEU A 383 18.65 27.73 1.35
N LEU A 384 19.96 27.51 1.26
CA LEU A 384 20.89 27.83 2.34
C LEU A 384 21.63 29.17 2.16
N ILE A 385 21.78 29.66 0.93
CA ILE A 385 22.53 30.89 0.69
C ILE A 385 21.82 32.09 1.35
N GLN A 386 22.60 32.92 2.04
CA GLN A 386 22.11 34.12 2.70
C GLN A 386 22.95 35.31 2.28
N LEU A 387 22.30 36.47 2.16
CA LEU A 387 22.99 37.73 1.93
C LEU A 387 23.79 38.09 3.19
N LEU A 388 25.12 38.19 3.06
CA LEU A 388 25.97 38.79 4.07
C LEU A 388 25.75 40.30 4.07
N LYS A 389 25.28 40.84 5.21
CA LYS A 389 24.93 42.26 5.37
C LYS A 389 26.08 43.10 5.88
#